data_AF-A0A6I9S2J6-F1
#
_entry.id   AF-A0A6I9S2J6-F1
#
_cell.length_a   1.000
_cell.length_b   1.000
_cell.length_c   1.000
_cell.angle_alpha   90.00
_cell.angle_beta   90.00
_cell.angle_gamma   90.00
#
_symmetry.space_group_name_H-M   'P 1'
#
loop_
_entity.id
_entity.type
_entity.pdbx_description
1 polymer ?
#
loop_
_entity_poly.entity_id
_entity_poly.type
_entity_poly.pdbx_seq_one_letter_code
_entity_poly.pdbx_strand_id
1 'polypeptide(L)'
;MNNLMTESFERVIGRYAGEGDIESGNGFSPDARDMGMDGFFKKVGEIEKQIERITTQLHKLQTANEESQHVTKASDMKAIKQRMEKDVEEVKKIALKVKTSLEEIDRDNLINRQKPGCEKGTGVDRSRMAMTLALKTKLKERMSQFQTLRQSIQDEYREVVERRVFTVTGTRPDEQMIDQLIETGKGEQIFENAIQGHGRGQIVDTLAEIQERRDTVLELEKKLLDLQQMFLDMSVLVDAQGDMLNDIEAQVTNSVEHVQKATANLQEARKLQKNSRKYACFAILILLVVIIIALFAVLKASKSSM
;
A
#
# COMPACT_ATOMS: atom_id res chain seq x y z
N MET A 1 3.98 -37.49 -15.50
CA MET A 1 4.06 -36.04 -15.25
C MET A 1 5.14 -35.84 -14.21
N ASN A 2 6.33 -35.45 -14.65
CA ASN A 2 7.53 -35.43 -13.81
C ASN A 2 7.73 -34.06 -13.18
N ASN A 3 7.97 -34.06 -11.87
CA ASN A 3 8.32 -32.91 -11.05
C ASN A 3 9.71 -32.40 -11.42
N LEU A 4 9.75 -31.33 -12.21
CA LEU A 4 10.96 -30.61 -12.61
C LEU A 4 11.38 -29.50 -11.65
N MET A 5 10.69 -29.36 -10.50
CA MET A 5 10.90 -28.26 -9.55
C MET A 5 11.52 -28.71 -8.21
N THR A 6 11.72 -30.01 -8.00
CA THR A 6 12.25 -30.53 -6.72
C THR A 6 13.77 -30.77 -6.75
N GLU A 7 14.37 -31.09 -7.92
CA GLU A 7 15.81 -31.38 -8.00
C GLU A 7 16.73 -30.14 -7.98
N SER A 8 16.19 -28.93 -8.18
CA SER A 8 17.01 -27.71 -8.22
C SER A 8 17.49 -27.24 -6.84
N PHE A 9 16.95 -27.79 -5.75
CA PHE A 9 17.27 -27.36 -4.39
C PHE A 9 18.21 -28.29 -3.61
N GLU A 10 18.51 -29.50 -4.10
CA GLU A 10 19.33 -30.46 -3.35
C GLU A 10 20.82 -30.50 -3.72
N ARG A 11 21.28 -29.81 -4.77
CA ARG A 11 22.68 -29.87 -5.24
C ARG A 11 23.60 -28.72 -4.79
N VAL A 12 23.33 -28.09 -3.64
CA VAL A 12 24.20 -27.02 -3.11
C VAL A 12 24.80 -27.35 -1.73
N ILE A 13 24.52 -28.53 -1.16
CA ILE A 13 25.20 -29.02 0.05
C ILE A 13 26.24 -30.07 -0.35
N GLY A 14 27.37 -29.60 -0.87
CA GLY A 14 28.49 -30.45 -1.26
C GLY A 14 29.80 -29.68 -1.21
N ARG A 15 30.54 -29.87 -0.11
CA ARG A 15 31.87 -29.32 0.18
C ARG A 15 32.79 -29.31 -1.04
N TYR A 16 33.33 -28.15 -1.40
CA TYR A 16 34.65 -28.04 -2.02
C TYR A 16 35.48 -27.03 -1.24
N ALA A 17 36.63 -27.54 -0.78
CA ALA A 17 37.66 -26.80 -0.09
C ALA A 17 38.54 -26.08 -1.12
N GLY A 18 38.97 -24.86 -0.76
CA GLY A 18 40.18 -24.23 -1.27
C GLY A 18 40.06 -23.60 -2.65
N GLU A 19 39.71 -22.31 -2.69
CA GLU A 19 40.33 -21.33 -3.60
C GLU A 19 40.06 -19.93 -3.03
N GLY A 20 41.12 -19.15 -2.88
CA GLY A 20 41.10 -17.86 -2.19
C GLY A 20 40.23 -16.84 -2.91
N ASP A 21 39.25 -16.32 -2.19
CA ASP A 21 38.37 -15.26 -2.65
C ASP A 21 39.12 -13.92 -2.54
N ILE A 22 39.51 -13.36 -3.70
CA ILE A 22 40.24 -12.08 -3.84
C ILE A 22 39.26 -10.88 -3.82
N GLU A 23 38.04 -11.07 -3.30
CA GLU A 23 37.02 -10.01 -3.23
C GLU A 23 36.91 -9.34 -1.85
N SER A 24 38.00 -9.34 -1.06
CA SER A 24 38.09 -8.49 0.13
C SER A 24 38.37 -7.04 -0.25
N GLY A 25 37.32 -6.35 -0.69
CA GLY A 25 37.22 -4.91 -0.54
C GLY A 25 37.36 -4.54 0.94
N ASN A 26 38.42 -3.79 1.22
CA ASN A 26 38.85 -3.22 2.49
C ASN A 26 37.75 -3.11 3.58
N GLY A 27 38.02 -3.71 4.73
CA GLY A 27 37.07 -3.91 5.81
C GLY A 27 36.53 -2.62 6.43
N PHE A 28 35.20 -2.53 6.43
CA PHE A 28 34.40 -2.03 7.54
C PHE A 28 33.01 -2.66 7.38
N SER A 29 32.80 -3.84 7.96
CA SER A 29 31.47 -4.33 8.29
C SER A 29 31.25 -4.04 9.77
N PRO A 30 30.81 -2.83 10.16
CA PRO A 30 30.22 -2.67 11.47
C PRO A 30 28.91 -3.46 11.43
N ASP A 31 28.78 -4.45 12.30
CA ASP A 31 27.59 -5.27 12.56
C ASP A 31 26.32 -4.85 11.78
N ALA A 32 26.13 -5.40 10.58
CA ALA A 32 24.91 -5.21 9.78
C ALA A 32 23.63 -5.74 10.46
N ARG A 33 23.75 -6.27 11.69
CA ARG A 33 22.67 -6.93 12.43
C ARG A 33 21.86 -6.00 13.34
N ASP A 34 22.26 -4.75 13.57
CA ASP A 34 21.45 -3.82 14.40
C ASP A 34 21.23 -2.41 13.79
N MET A 35 21.03 -2.32 12.47
CA MET A 35 20.51 -1.10 11.83
C MET A 35 19.02 -0.86 12.14
N GLY A 36 18.39 -1.71 12.96
CA GLY A 36 16.99 -1.57 13.36
C GLY A 36 15.96 -1.77 12.24
N MET A 37 16.36 -2.42 11.13
CA MET A 37 15.50 -2.63 9.96
C MET A 37 14.46 -3.74 10.17
N ASP A 38 14.81 -4.83 10.86
CA ASP A 38 13.87 -5.93 11.11
C ASP A 38 12.64 -5.49 11.91
N GLY A 39 12.86 -4.72 12.98
CA GLY A 39 11.78 -4.15 13.79
C GLY A 39 10.92 -3.18 12.99
N PHE A 40 11.58 -2.36 12.15
CA PHE A 40 10.89 -1.43 11.26
C PHE A 40 10.02 -2.14 10.22
N PHE A 41 10.53 -3.16 9.52
CA PHE A 41 9.76 -3.92 8.54
C PHE A 41 8.55 -4.62 9.17
N LYS A 42 8.69 -5.13 10.40
CA LYS A 42 7.54 -5.67 11.14
C LYS A 42 6.47 -4.61 11.42
N LYS A 43 6.87 -3.41 11.86
CA LYS A 43 5.94 -2.30 12.09
C LYS A 43 5.27 -1.86 10.78
N VAL A 44 6.03 -1.73 9.69
CA VAL A 44 5.52 -1.41 8.36
C VAL A 44 4.47 -2.44 7.93
N GLY A 45 4.77 -3.73 8.01
CA GLY A 45 3.83 -4.79 7.62
C GLY A 45 2.55 -4.81 8.47
N GLU A 46 2.65 -4.55 9.77
CA GLU A 46 1.47 -4.43 10.63
C GLU A 46 0.62 -3.21 10.25
N ILE A 47 1.23 -2.06 9.97
CA ILE A 47 0.51 -0.88 9.51
C ILE A 47 -0.17 -1.13 8.16
N GLU A 48 0.52 -1.74 7.20
CA GLU A 48 -0.07 -2.10 5.90
C GLU A 48 -1.29 -3.00 6.08
N LYS A 49 -1.20 -4.01 6.96
CA LYS A 49 -2.33 -4.87 7.30
C LYS A 49 -3.50 -4.10 7.89
N GLN A 50 -3.25 -3.12 8.76
CA GLN A 50 -4.30 -2.28 9.32
C GLN A 50 -4.93 -1.37 8.24
N ILE A 51 -4.14 -0.81 7.32
CA ILE A 51 -4.66 -0.03 6.18
C ILE A 51 -5.53 -0.90 5.27
N GLU A 52 -5.16 -2.15 5.00
CA GLU A 52 -6.00 -3.07 4.22
C GLU A 52 -7.30 -3.46 4.95
N ARG A 53 -7.27 -3.52 6.29
CA ARG A 53 -8.50 -3.67 7.08
C ARG A 53 -9.42 -2.46 6.92
N ILE A 54 -8.89 -1.23 6.82
CA ILE A 54 -9.70 -0.06 6.49
C ILE A 54 -10.40 -0.28 5.16
N THR A 55 -9.68 -0.64 4.09
CA THR A 55 -10.27 -0.95 2.77
C THR A 55 -11.43 -1.94 2.87
N THR A 56 -11.24 -3.00 3.66
CA THR A 56 -12.26 -4.04 3.87
C THR A 56 -13.52 -3.48 4.56
N GLN A 57 -13.36 -2.61 5.57
CA GLN A 57 -14.50 -2.00 6.24
C GLN A 57 -15.22 -0.97 5.36
N LEU A 58 -14.48 -0.22 4.53
CA LEU A 58 -15.07 0.69 3.54
C LEU A 58 -15.97 -0.05 2.56
N HIS A 59 -15.50 -1.18 2.04
CA HIS A 59 -16.32 -2.01 1.15
C HIS A 59 -17.58 -2.53 1.85
N LYS A 60 -17.49 -2.97 3.11
CA LYS A 60 -18.68 -3.42 3.86
C LYS A 60 -19.67 -2.29 4.10
N LEU A 61 -19.19 -1.11 4.44
CA LEU A 61 -20.00 0.09 4.62
C LEU A 61 -20.73 0.44 3.30
N GLN A 62 -20.02 0.38 2.17
CA GLN A 62 -20.61 0.58 0.85
C GLN A 62 -21.69 -0.47 0.54
N THR A 63 -21.41 -1.76 0.74
CA THR A 63 -22.41 -2.82 0.52
C THR A 63 -23.63 -2.65 1.42
N ALA A 64 -23.45 -2.30 2.69
CA ALA A 64 -24.56 -2.03 3.60
C ALA A 64 -25.39 -0.81 3.15
N ASN A 65 -24.74 0.22 2.62
CA ASN A 65 -25.42 1.38 2.04
C ASN A 65 -26.25 1.00 0.80
N GLU A 66 -25.68 0.23 -0.12
CA GLU A 66 -26.38 -0.29 -1.31
C GLU A 66 -27.59 -1.16 -0.91
N GLU A 67 -27.44 -2.07 0.06
CA GLU A 67 -28.54 -2.85 0.66
C GLU A 67 -29.65 -1.92 1.18
N SER A 68 -29.27 -0.80 1.81
CA SER A 68 -30.21 0.15 2.40
C SER A 68 -31.14 0.77 1.35
N GLN A 69 -30.69 0.97 0.11
CA GLN A 69 -31.49 1.65 -0.92
C GLN A 69 -32.77 0.89 -1.30
N HIS A 70 -32.75 -0.44 -1.15
CA HIS A 70 -33.81 -1.33 -1.62
C HIS A 70 -34.79 -1.76 -0.52
N VAL A 71 -34.42 -1.57 0.74
CA VAL A 71 -35.28 -1.91 1.87
C VAL A 71 -36.50 -0.98 1.94
N THR A 72 -37.64 -1.52 2.36
CA THR A 72 -38.88 -0.76 2.58
C THR A 72 -39.43 -0.91 4.00
N LYS A 73 -38.82 -1.78 4.82
CA LYS A 73 -39.24 -2.01 6.21
C LYS A 73 -38.31 -1.29 7.17
N ALA A 74 -38.89 -0.57 8.13
CA ALA A 74 -38.13 0.13 9.16
C ALA A 74 -37.24 -0.82 10.00
N SER A 75 -37.69 -2.06 10.27
CA SER A 75 -36.90 -3.06 11.01
C SER A 75 -35.61 -3.46 10.29
N ASP A 76 -35.69 -3.61 8.97
CA ASP A 76 -34.57 -4.04 8.14
C ASP A 76 -33.60 -2.86 7.98
N MET A 77 -34.12 -1.64 7.82
CA MET A 77 -33.32 -0.42 7.78
C MET A 77 -32.55 -0.22 9.09
N LYS A 78 -33.19 -0.45 10.24
CA LYS A 78 -32.55 -0.40 11.55
C LYS A 78 -31.39 -1.39 11.69
N ALA A 79 -31.53 -2.60 11.15
CA ALA A 79 -30.46 -3.60 11.17
C ALA A 79 -29.28 -3.18 10.28
N ILE A 80 -29.56 -2.58 9.13
CA ILE A 80 -28.54 -2.02 8.23
C ILE A 80 -27.82 -0.84 8.89
N LYS A 81 -28.56 0.08 9.51
CA LYS A 81 -28.03 1.20 10.31
C LYS A 81 -26.98 0.73 11.31
N GLN A 82 -27.33 -0.26 12.15
CA GLN A 82 -26.41 -0.80 13.16
C GLN A 82 -25.13 -1.38 12.56
N ARG A 83 -25.22 -1.98 11.36
CA ARG A 83 -24.06 -2.52 10.64
C ARG A 83 -23.16 -1.38 10.14
N MET A 84 -23.75 -0.36 9.50
CA MET A 84 -23.03 0.81 9.00
C MET A 84 -22.32 1.55 10.14
N GLU A 85 -23.00 1.77 11.27
CA GLU A 85 -22.42 2.41 12.45
C GLU A 85 -21.24 1.64 13.03
N LYS A 86 -21.35 0.31 13.08
CA LYS A 86 -20.27 -0.56 13.53
C LYS A 86 -19.08 -0.48 12.57
N ASP A 87 -19.31 -0.49 11.27
CA ASP A 87 -18.25 -0.41 10.27
C ASP A 87 -17.52 0.94 10.35
N VAL A 88 -18.25 2.06 10.45
CA VAL A 88 -17.66 3.40 10.67
C VAL A 88 -16.83 3.47 11.95
N GLU A 89 -17.34 2.91 13.05
CA GLU A 89 -16.61 2.88 14.33
C GLU A 89 -15.33 2.05 14.23
N GLU A 90 -15.35 0.93 13.50
CA GLU A 90 -14.15 0.14 13.26
C GLU A 90 -13.15 0.86 12.35
N VAL A 91 -13.62 1.57 11.30
CA VAL A 91 -12.73 2.44 10.49
C VAL A 91 -12.05 3.46 11.39
N LYS A 92 -12.82 4.14 12.27
CA LYS A 92 -12.29 5.14 13.22
C LYS A 92 -11.16 4.57 14.08
N LYS A 93 -11.41 3.45 14.74
CA LYS A 93 -10.43 2.80 15.63
C LYS A 93 -9.16 2.39 14.89
N ILE A 94 -9.30 1.80 13.71
CA ILE A 94 -8.16 1.34 12.91
C ILE A 94 -7.36 2.55 12.42
N ALA A 95 -8.03 3.59 11.92
CA ALA A 95 -7.37 4.81 11.45
C ALA A 95 -6.60 5.53 12.57
N LEU A 96 -7.17 5.62 13.78
CA LEU A 96 -6.48 6.14 14.98
C LEU A 96 -5.22 5.32 15.29
N LYS A 97 -5.34 3.99 15.31
CA LYS A 97 -4.21 3.10 15.57
C LYS A 97 -3.11 3.27 14.53
N VAL A 98 -3.47 3.38 13.25
CA VAL A 98 -2.50 3.60 12.16
C VAL A 98 -1.82 4.96 12.33
N LYS A 99 -2.58 6.03 12.61
CA LYS A 99 -2.02 7.38 12.84
C LYS A 99 -0.96 7.35 13.93
N THR A 100 -1.29 6.82 15.12
CA THR A 100 -0.33 6.71 16.23
C THR A 100 0.89 5.85 15.85
N SER A 101 0.68 4.74 15.13
CA SER A 101 1.79 3.89 14.69
C SER A 101 2.71 4.59 13.68
N LEU A 102 2.16 5.45 12.82
CA LEU A 102 2.94 6.26 11.87
C LEU A 102 3.75 7.34 12.61
N GLU A 103 3.16 8.03 13.58
CA GLU A 103 3.87 8.99 14.44
C GLU A 103 4.97 8.33 15.28
N GLU A 104 4.77 7.08 15.71
CA GLU A 104 5.80 6.26 16.34
C GLU A 104 6.93 5.93 15.38
N ILE A 105 6.63 5.50 14.15
CA ILE A 105 7.66 5.23 13.14
C ILE A 105 8.46 6.49 12.82
N ASP A 106 7.82 7.67 12.74
CA ASP A 106 8.53 8.93 12.53
C ASP A 106 9.55 9.21 13.64
N ARG A 107 9.12 9.05 14.90
CA ARG A 107 10.01 9.20 16.06
C ARG A 107 11.14 8.18 16.02
N ASP A 108 10.84 6.92 15.71
CA ASP A 108 11.84 5.85 15.59
C ASP A 108 12.84 6.14 14.47
N ASN A 109 12.42 6.73 13.35
CA ASN A 109 13.30 7.12 12.26
C ASN A 109 14.28 8.22 12.72
N LEU A 110 13.81 9.20 13.49
CA LEU A 110 14.68 10.23 14.07
C LEU A 110 15.68 9.66 15.07
N ILE A 111 15.26 8.69 15.89
CA ILE A 111 16.16 8.01 16.84
C ILE A 111 17.19 7.15 16.09
N ASN A 112 16.76 6.45 15.03
CA ASN A 112 17.64 5.60 14.22
C ASN A 112 18.80 6.39 13.60
N ARG A 113 18.59 7.67 13.26
CA ARG A 113 19.65 8.58 12.76
C ARG A 113 20.81 8.80 13.72
N GLN A 114 20.65 8.51 15.01
CA GLN A 114 21.71 8.63 16.01
C GLN A 114 22.65 7.42 16.00
N LYS A 115 22.30 6.33 15.29
CA LYS A 115 23.14 5.14 15.15
C LYS A 115 24.17 5.30 14.03
N PRO A 116 25.40 4.79 14.20
CA PRO A 116 26.40 4.75 13.13
C PRO A 116 25.89 4.02 11.88
N GLY A 117 26.05 4.61 10.70
CA GLY A 117 25.62 4.05 9.41
C GLY A 117 24.12 4.20 9.12
N CYS A 118 23.38 4.86 10.00
CA CYS A 118 21.95 5.16 9.84
C CYS A 118 21.67 6.67 9.80
N GLU A 119 22.71 7.50 9.67
CA GLU A 119 22.62 8.96 9.69
C GLU A 119 21.72 9.48 8.55
N LYS A 120 21.32 10.75 8.66
CA LYS A 120 20.48 11.40 7.65
C LYS A 120 21.11 11.24 6.25
N GLY A 121 20.32 10.76 5.29
CA GLY A 121 20.73 10.58 3.89
C GLY A 121 21.42 9.24 3.59
N THR A 122 21.66 8.39 4.59
CA THR A 122 22.15 7.01 4.36
C THR A 122 21.11 6.18 3.61
N GLY A 123 21.53 5.03 3.04
CA GLY A 123 20.61 4.09 2.41
C GLY A 123 19.48 3.65 3.35
N VAL A 124 19.82 3.35 4.61
CA VAL A 124 18.87 2.95 5.66
C VAL A 124 17.86 4.06 5.95
N ASP A 125 18.33 5.28 6.25
CA ASP A 125 17.46 6.42 6.54
C ASP A 125 16.49 6.68 5.39
N ARG A 126 16.99 6.69 4.15
CA ARG A 126 16.16 6.92 2.95
C ARG A 126 15.11 5.84 2.75
N SER A 127 15.48 4.56 2.87
CA SER A 127 14.52 3.46 2.76
C SER A 127 13.43 3.55 3.82
N ARG A 128 13.80 3.86 5.07
CA ARG A 128 12.83 4.02 6.17
C ARG A 128 11.89 5.19 5.92
N MET A 129 12.43 6.33 5.48
CA MET A 129 11.62 7.52 5.21
C MET A 129 10.68 7.32 4.03
N ALA A 130 11.16 6.74 2.93
CA ALA A 130 10.35 6.44 1.76
C ALA A 130 9.19 5.49 2.09
N MET A 131 9.45 4.42 2.85
CA MET A 131 8.42 3.48 3.27
C MET A 131 7.41 4.13 4.23
N THR A 132 7.89 4.93 5.19
CA THR A 132 7.01 5.65 6.13
C THR A 132 6.07 6.61 5.40
N LEU A 133 6.61 7.36 4.44
CA LEU A 133 5.83 8.25 3.60
C LEU A 133 4.80 7.48 2.75
N ALA A 134 5.21 6.37 2.12
CA ALA A 134 4.29 5.55 1.33
C ALA A 134 3.09 5.08 2.17
N LEU A 135 3.31 4.69 3.44
CA LEU A 135 2.22 4.33 4.35
C LEU A 135 1.30 5.51 4.69
N LYS A 136 1.87 6.70 4.93
CA LYS A 136 1.08 7.92 5.18
C LYS A 136 0.23 8.29 3.96
N THR A 137 0.78 8.21 2.76
CA THR A 137 0.06 8.43 1.50
C THR A 137 -1.06 7.42 1.33
N LYS A 138 -0.80 6.12 1.53
CA LYS A 138 -1.83 5.07 1.51
C LYS A 138 -2.96 5.35 2.50
N LEU A 139 -2.65 5.77 3.73
CA LEU A 139 -3.67 6.14 4.72
C LEU A 139 -4.49 7.36 4.24
N LYS A 140 -3.82 8.42 3.75
CA LYS A 140 -4.48 9.61 3.18
C LYS A 140 -5.45 9.23 2.06
N GLU A 141 -5.04 8.35 1.15
CA GLU A 141 -5.90 7.84 0.07
C GLU A 141 -7.12 7.09 0.61
N ARG A 142 -6.97 6.19 1.59
CA ARG A 142 -8.11 5.47 2.18
C ARG A 142 -9.09 6.41 2.89
N MET A 143 -8.57 7.42 3.57
CA MET A 143 -9.41 8.45 4.20
C MET A 143 -10.12 9.32 3.15
N SER A 144 -9.49 9.59 2.01
CA SER A 144 -10.15 10.26 0.89
C SER A 144 -11.27 9.41 0.29
N GLN A 145 -11.06 8.11 0.10
CA GLN A 145 -12.11 7.19 -0.37
C GLN A 145 -13.30 7.15 0.59
N PHE A 146 -13.03 7.13 1.88
CA PHE A 146 -14.06 7.23 2.90
C PHE A 146 -14.85 8.54 2.82
N GLN A 147 -14.19 9.67 2.59
CA GLN A 147 -14.86 10.96 2.41
C GLN A 147 -15.77 10.97 1.18
N THR A 148 -15.34 10.37 0.07
CA THR A 148 -16.18 10.21 -1.12
C THR A 148 -17.38 9.30 -0.83
N LEU A 149 -17.17 8.16 -0.15
CA LEU A 149 -18.26 7.25 0.22
C LEU A 149 -19.28 7.94 1.16
N ARG A 150 -18.80 8.75 2.11
CA ARG A 150 -19.68 9.58 2.95
C ARG A 150 -20.60 10.47 2.12
N GLN A 151 -20.05 11.16 1.13
CA GLN A 151 -20.83 12.05 0.26
C GLN A 151 -21.87 11.26 -0.53
N SER A 152 -21.48 10.12 -1.12
CA SER A 152 -22.41 9.23 -1.85
C SER A 152 -23.54 8.70 -0.95
N ILE A 153 -23.26 8.29 0.29
CA ILE A 153 -24.30 7.89 1.25
C ILE A 153 -25.32 9.02 1.48
N GLN A 154 -24.84 10.27 1.59
CA GLN A 154 -25.70 11.43 1.85
C GLN A 154 -26.56 11.79 0.63
N ASP A 155 -25.97 11.75 -0.57
CA ASP A 155 -26.66 12.01 -1.84
C ASP A 155 -27.70 10.92 -2.15
N GLU A 156 -27.33 9.65 -2.01
CA GLU A 156 -28.23 8.51 -2.25
C GLU A 156 -29.40 8.48 -1.26
N TYR A 157 -29.16 8.86 0.00
CA TYR A 157 -30.24 9.01 0.97
C TYR A 157 -31.25 10.07 0.51
N ARG A 158 -30.80 11.23 0.04
CA ARG A 158 -31.68 12.28 -0.52
C ARG A 158 -32.54 11.73 -1.65
N GLU A 159 -31.94 11.01 -2.59
CA GLU A 159 -32.67 10.39 -3.71
C GLU A 159 -33.71 9.37 -3.26
N VAL A 160 -33.39 8.54 -2.26
CA VAL A 160 -34.33 7.55 -1.71
C VAL A 160 -35.51 8.25 -1.05
N VAL A 161 -35.27 9.31 -0.27
CA VAL A 161 -36.35 10.10 0.36
C VAL A 161 -37.25 10.73 -0.70
N GLU A 162 -36.67 11.38 -1.73
CA GLU A 162 -37.45 11.96 -2.85
C GLU A 162 -38.35 10.91 -3.52
N ARG A 163 -37.78 9.73 -3.81
CA ARG A 163 -38.52 8.63 -4.43
C ARG A 163 -39.67 8.13 -3.55
N ARG A 164 -39.46 8.00 -2.23
CA ARG A 164 -40.49 7.54 -1.28
C ARG A 164 -41.62 8.57 -1.12
N VAL A 165 -41.27 9.85 -1.01
CA VAL A 165 -42.26 10.94 -0.95
C VAL A 165 -43.10 10.97 -2.23
N PHE A 166 -42.47 10.90 -3.40
CA PHE A 166 -43.20 10.83 -4.68
C PHE A 166 -44.13 9.61 -4.75
N THR A 167 -43.66 8.43 -4.33
CA THR A 167 -44.46 7.19 -4.36
C THR A 167 -45.73 7.30 -3.53
N VAL A 168 -45.68 8.01 -2.40
CA VAL A 168 -46.81 8.13 -1.47
C VAL A 168 -47.73 9.29 -1.81
N THR A 169 -47.17 10.42 -2.25
CA THR A 169 -47.94 11.65 -2.49
C THR A 169 -48.41 11.80 -3.93
N GLY A 170 -47.76 11.11 -4.88
CA GLY A 170 -47.99 11.27 -6.32
C GLY A 170 -47.44 12.58 -6.91
N THR A 171 -46.89 13.46 -6.07
CA THR A 171 -46.36 14.77 -6.46
C THR A 171 -44.86 14.82 -6.21
N ARG A 172 -44.11 15.34 -7.18
CA ARG A 172 -42.67 15.51 -6.99
C ARG A 172 -42.45 16.62 -5.95
N PRO A 173 -41.79 16.32 -4.81
CA PRO A 173 -41.51 17.35 -3.81
C PRO A 173 -40.50 18.36 -4.36
N ASP A 174 -40.62 19.61 -3.94
CA ASP A 174 -39.58 20.59 -4.21
C ASP A 174 -38.36 20.33 -3.32
N GLU A 175 -37.25 20.98 -3.67
CA GLU A 175 -35.97 20.73 -3.03
C GLU A 175 -35.94 21.19 -1.56
N GLN A 176 -36.59 22.32 -1.27
CA GLN A 176 -36.69 22.87 0.10
C GLN A 176 -37.49 21.94 1.02
N MET A 177 -38.50 21.26 0.48
CA MET A 177 -39.35 20.33 1.20
C MET A 177 -38.62 19.03 1.53
N ILE A 178 -37.75 18.55 0.64
CA ILE A 178 -36.83 17.44 0.92
C ILE A 178 -35.83 17.82 2.00
N ASP A 179 -35.23 19.00 1.91
CA ASP A 179 -34.30 19.51 2.94
C ASP A 179 -34.98 19.57 4.31
N GLN A 180 -36.18 20.15 4.40
CA GLN A 180 -36.94 20.21 5.65
C GLN A 180 -37.28 18.82 6.19
N LEU A 181 -37.61 17.85 5.33
CA LEU A 181 -37.91 16.49 5.76
C LEU A 181 -36.66 15.78 6.30
N ILE A 182 -35.51 16.00 5.67
CA ILE A 182 -34.21 15.47 6.10
C ILE A 182 -33.75 16.14 7.41
N GLU A 183 -33.92 17.46 7.55
CA GLU A 183 -33.45 18.22 8.71
C GLU A 183 -34.36 18.05 9.93
N THR A 184 -35.67 18.08 9.74
CA THR A 184 -36.64 18.13 10.85
C THR A 184 -37.31 16.80 11.12
N GLY A 185 -37.39 15.91 10.13
CA GLY A 185 -38.14 14.65 10.19
C GLY A 185 -39.66 14.84 10.32
N LYS A 186 -40.14 16.08 10.31
CA LYS A 186 -41.55 16.43 10.46
C LYS A 186 -42.18 16.57 9.09
N GLY A 187 -42.59 15.42 8.56
CA GLY A 187 -43.31 15.31 7.29
C GLY A 187 -44.83 15.25 7.44
N GLU A 188 -45.40 15.38 8.64
CA GLU A 188 -46.84 15.12 8.87
C GLU A 188 -47.73 15.92 7.91
N GLN A 189 -47.47 17.22 7.71
CA GLN A 189 -48.22 18.05 6.74
C GLN A 189 -48.04 17.60 5.28
N ILE A 190 -46.89 17.01 4.93
CA ILE A 190 -46.58 16.49 3.59
C ILE A 190 -47.46 15.27 3.30
N PHE A 191 -47.63 14.44 4.32
CA PHE A 191 -48.34 13.17 4.22
C PHE A 191 -49.84 13.30 4.54
N GLU A 192 -50.30 14.37 5.20
CA GLU A 192 -51.72 14.63 5.49
C GLU A 192 -52.61 14.57 4.25
N ASN A 193 -52.18 15.18 3.13
CA ASN A 193 -52.91 15.13 1.86
C ASN A 193 -52.91 13.73 1.23
N ALA A 194 -51.82 12.98 1.40
CA ALA A 194 -51.70 11.61 0.90
C ALA A 194 -52.57 10.63 1.72
N ILE A 195 -52.72 10.87 3.04
CA ILE A 195 -53.49 10.03 3.97
C ILE A 195 -54.96 9.93 3.57
N GLN A 196 -55.50 10.99 2.96
CA GLN A 196 -56.89 11.00 2.47
C GLN A 196 -57.08 10.14 1.21
N GLY A 197 -56.04 9.92 0.39
CA GLY A 197 -56.12 9.24 -0.90
C GLY A 197 -55.65 7.78 -0.92
N HIS A 198 -54.55 7.45 -0.23
CA HIS A 198 -53.86 6.15 -0.37
C HIS A 198 -53.98 5.23 0.85
N GLY A 199 -54.72 5.66 1.88
CA GLY A 199 -54.93 4.88 3.10
C GLY A 199 -53.83 5.08 4.16
N ARG A 200 -54.25 5.17 5.42
CA ARG A 200 -53.39 5.58 6.55
C ARG A 200 -52.21 4.63 6.83
N GLY A 201 -52.37 3.33 6.60
CA GLY A 201 -51.35 2.32 6.95
C GLY A 201 -50.05 2.42 6.15
N GLN A 202 -50.14 2.41 4.82
CA GLN A 202 -48.97 2.48 3.92
C GLN A 202 -48.14 3.76 4.11
N ILE A 203 -48.82 4.84 4.51
CA ILE A 203 -48.20 6.15 4.70
C ILE A 203 -47.47 6.23 6.03
N VAL A 204 -48.06 5.68 7.09
CA VAL A 204 -47.40 5.56 8.40
C VAL A 204 -46.16 4.69 8.29
N ASP A 205 -46.22 3.57 7.56
CA ASP A 205 -45.08 2.69 7.34
C ASP A 205 -43.95 3.38 6.56
N THR A 206 -44.30 4.12 5.49
CA THR A 206 -43.31 4.87 4.70
C THR A 206 -42.68 6.01 5.49
N LEU A 207 -43.47 6.72 6.30
CA LEU A 207 -42.97 7.77 7.18
C LEU A 207 -42.02 7.20 8.24
N ALA A 208 -42.35 6.05 8.83
CA ALA A 208 -41.47 5.36 9.75
C ALA A 208 -40.16 4.90 9.09
N GLU A 209 -40.22 4.40 7.84
CA GLU A 209 -39.03 4.08 7.04
C GLU A 209 -38.16 5.32 6.82
N ILE A 210 -38.74 6.44 6.39
CA ILE A 210 -38.03 7.70 6.15
C ILE A 210 -37.38 8.21 7.44
N GLN A 211 -38.08 8.14 8.57
CA GLN A 211 -37.54 8.55 9.87
C GLN A 211 -36.34 7.68 10.29
N GLU A 212 -36.43 6.35 10.15
CA GLU A 212 -35.31 5.47 10.49
C GLU A 212 -34.09 5.73 9.59
N ARG A 213 -34.30 6.00 8.28
CA ARG A 213 -33.22 6.38 7.37
C ARG A 213 -32.59 7.72 7.73
N ARG A 214 -33.38 8.72 8.12
CA ARG A 214 -32.88 10.01 8.59
C ARG A 214 -31.98 9.84 9.80
N ASP A 215 -32.47 9.11 10.81
CA ASP A 215 -31.72 8.86 12.04
C ASP A 215 -30.45 8.06 11.76
N THR A 216 -30.45 7.20 10.74
CA THR A 216 -29.24 6.52 10.23
C THR A 216 -28.22 7.54 9.72
N VAL A 217 -28.63 8.41 8.79
CA VAL A 217 -27.73 9.35 8.12
C VAL A 217 -27.17 10.38 9.09
N LEU A 218 -28.00 10.93 9.99
CA LEU A 218 -27.54 11.89 11.00
C LEU A 218 -26.53 11.28 11.98
N GLU A 219 -26.78 10.05 12.42
CA GLU A 219 -25.89 9.37 13.37
C GLU A 219 -24.57 8.95 12.70
N LEU A 220 -24.64 8.49 11.45
CA LEU A 220 -23.47 8.28 10.62
C LEU A 220 -22.72 9.59 10.43
N GLU A 221 -23.36 10.67 9.96
CA GLU A 221 -22.72 11.96 9.71
C GLU A 221 -21.94 12.47 10.92
N LYS A 222 -22.54 12.38 12.12
CA LYS A 222 -21.86 12.72 13.37
C LYS A 222 -20.60 11.88 13.61
N LYS A 223 -20.67 10.57 13.41
CA LYS A 223 -19.52 9.65 13.54
C LYS A 223 -18.47 9.87 12.44
N LEU A 224 -18.90 10.30 11.26
CA LEU A 224 -18.06 10.58 10.10
C LEU A 224 -17.30 11.91 10.23
N LEU A 225 -17.88 12.93 10.90
CA LEU A 225 -17.23 14.21 11.17
C LEU A 225 -15.93 14.04 11.99
N ASP A 226 -15.91 13.13 12.95
CA ASP A 226 -14.70 12.84 13.74
C ASP A 226 -13.55 12.31 12.86
N LEU A 227 -13.85 11.54 11.81
CA LEU A 227 -12.85 11.06 10.85
C LEU A 227 -12.39 12.15 9.88
N GLN A 228 -13.25 13.12 9.57
CA GLN A 228 -12.87 14.24 8.72
C GLN A 228 -11.75 15.06 9.35
N GLN A 229 -11.80 15.29 10.67
CA GLN A 229 -10.70 15.96 11.38
C GLN A 229 -9.39 15.17 11.24
N MET A 230 -9.45 13.84 11.39
CA MET A 230 -8.28 12.99 11.19
C MET A 230 -7.72 13.06 9.77
N PHE A 231 -8.57 13.12 8.76
CA PHE A 231 -8.13 13.26 7.36
C PHE A 231 -7.35 14.56 7.13
N LEU A 232 -7.80 15.66 7.72
CA LEU A 232 -7.09 16.94 7.66
C LEU A 232 -5.72 16.83 8.34
N ASP A 233 -5.66 16.26 9.54
CA ASP A 233 -4.40 16.02 10.25
C ASP A 233 -3.41 15.18 9.40
N MET A 234 -3.91 14.12 8.75
CA MET A 234 -3.08 13.27 7.89
C MET A 234 -2.60 13.97 6.63
N SER A 235 -3.42 14.85 6.06
CA SER A 235 -3.02 15.67 4.92
C SER A 235 -1.86 16.59 5.30
N VAL A 236 -1.93 17.23 6.46
CA VAL A 236 -0.83 18.04 7.00
C VAL A 236 0.43 17.20 7.24
N LEU A 237 0.30 16.00 7.84
CA LEU A 237 1.43 15.12 8.09
C LEU A 237 2.14 14.70 6.79
N VAL A 238 1.40 14.41 5.72
CA VAL A 238 1.97 14.07 4.40
C VAL A 238 2.62 15.30 3.76
N ASP A 239 1.93 16.43 3.74
CA ASP A 239 2.38 17.64 3.04
C ASP A 239 3.64 18.24 3.72
N ALA A 240 3.76 18.14 5.05
CA ALA A 240 4.94 18.56 5.80
C ALA A 240 6.22 17.76 5.47
N GLN A 241 6.11 16.60 4.80
CA GLN A 241 7.26 15.83 4.32
C GLN A 241 7.60 16.08 2.84
N GLY A 242 6.92 17.04 2.18
CA GLY A 242 7.12 17.37 0.77
C GLY A 242 8.57 17.71 0.38
N ASP A 243 9.33 18.36 1.26
CA ASP A 243 10.74 18.67 0.98
C ASP A 243 11.63 17.41 0.98
N MET A 244 11.30 16.41 1.82
CA MET A 244 12.00 15.13 1.87
C MET A 244 11.69 14.25 0.64
N LEU A 245 10.52 14.42 0.03
CA LEU A 245 10.11 13.72 -1.20
C LEU A 245 11.06 14.02 -2.36
N ASN A 246 11.38 15.29 -2.56
CA ASN A 246 12.25 15.73 -3.65
C ASN A 246 13.66 15.12 -3.52
N ASP A 247 14.19 15.04 -2.29
CA ASP A 247 15.48 14.41 -2.01
C ASP A 247 15.46 12.89 -2.24
N ILE A 248 14.37 12.21 -1.86
CA ILE A 248 14.20 10.77 -2.05
C ILE A 248 14.02 10.44 -3.53
N GLU A 249 13.18 11.18 -4.27
CA GLU A 249 12.92 10.95 -5.69
C GLU A 249 14.19 11.15 -6.54
N ALA A 250 14.95 12.22 -6.27
CA ALA A 250 16.24 12.46 -6.89
C ALA A 250 17.21 11.31 -6.63
N GLN A 251 17.23 10.76 -5.40
CA GLN A 251 18.19 9.71 -5.04
C GLN A 251 17.77 8.29 -5.41
N VAL A 252 16.47 7.96 -5.44
CA VAL A 252 15.97 6.70 -6.01
C VAL A 252 16.28 6.65 -7.50
N THR A 253 16.09 7.77 -8.21
CA THR A 253 16.51 7.92 -9.61
C THR A 253 18.01 7.63 -9.77
N ASN A 254 18.84 8.24 -8.93
CA ASN A 254 20.30 7.99 -8.95
C ASN A 254 20.66 6.53 -8.59
N SER A 255 19.97 5.90 -7.63
CA SER A 255 20.19 4.49 -7.28
C SER A 255 19.81 3.53 -8.40
N VAL A 256 18.71 3.78 -9.11
CA VAL A 256 18.33 3.03 -10.31
C VAL A 256 19.39 3.17 -11.39
N GLU A 257 19.89 4.39 -11.62
CA GLU A 257 20.98 4.64 -12.57
C GLU A 257 22.28 3.89 -12.18
N HIS A 258 22.64 3.91 -10.90
CA HIS A 258 23.80 3.17 -10.39
C HIS A 258 23.68 1.65 -10.56
N VAL A 259 22.50 1.07 -10.32
CA VAL A 259 22.26 -0.36 -10.51
C VAL A 259 22.29 -0.73 -12.00
N GLN A 260 21.72 0.09 -12.87
CA GLN A 260 21.79 -0.11 -14.32
C GLN A 260 23.23 -0.07 -14.82
N LYS A 261 24.01 0.93 -14.37
CA LYS A 261 25.44 1.06 -14.70
C LYS A 261 26.26 -0.10 -14.15
N ALA A 262 26.03 -0.54 -12.92
CA ALA A 262 26.67 -1.70 -12.33
C ALA A 262 26.35 -2.99 -13.11
N THR A 263 25.09 -3.16 -13.51
CA THR A 263 24.65 -4.31 -14.33
C THR A 263 25.33 -4.31 -15.70
N ALA A 264 25.43 -3.15 -16.35
CA ALA A 264 26.16 -3.00 -17.61
C ALA A 264 27.65 -3.34 -17.46
N ASN A 265 28.30 -2.84 -16.41
CA ASN A 265 29.70 -3.14 -16.10
C ASN A 265 29.93 -4.63 -15.82
N LEU A 266 29.01 -5.29 -15.11
CA LEU A 266 29.09 -6.74 -14.86
C LEU A 266 28.94 -7.56 -16.15
N GLN A 267 28.05 -7.13 -17.06
CA GLN A 267 27.91 -7.77 -18.37
C GLN A 267 29.17 -7.59 -19.22
N GLU A 268 29.77 -6.40 -19.21
CA GLU A 268 31.02 -6.12 -19.90
C GLU A 268 32.18 -6.92 -19.30
N ALA A 269 32.32 -6.94 -17.98
CA ALA A 269 33.32 -7.75 -17.27
C ALA A 269 33.19 -9.23 -17.61
N ARG A 270 31.96 -9.76 -17.69
CA ARG A 270 31.71 -11.16 -18.09
C ARG A 270 32.12 -11.43 -19.55
N LYS A 271 31.91 -10.47 -20.45
CA LYS A 271 32.33 -10.55 -21.85
C LYS A 271 33.86 -10.52 -21.98
N LEU A 272 34.52 -9.62 -21.25
CA LEU A 272 35.98 -9.53 -21.16
C LEU A 272 36.59 -10.81 -20.58
N GLN A 273 36.02 -11.35 -19.50
CA GLN A 273 36.47 -12.60 -18.89
C GLN A 273 36.35 -13.79 -19.88
N LYS A 274 35.24 -13.90 -20.61
CA LYS A 274 35.06 -14.94 -21.64
C LYS A 274 36.09 -14.82 -22.76
N ASN A 275 36.42 -13.60 -23.18
CA ASN A 275 37.40 -13.38 -24.24
C ASN A 275 38.84 -13.62 -23.75
N SER A 276 39.17 -13.18 -22.54
CA SER A 276 40.48 -13.41 -21.91
C SER A 276 40.85 -14.90 -21.84
N ARG A 277 39.89 -15.78 -21.51
CA ARG A 277 40.10 -17.24 -21.51
C ARG A 277 40.48 -17.79 -22.88
N LYS A 278 39.93 -17.22 -23.97
CA LYS A 278 40.31 -17.62 -25.34
C LYS A 278 41.74 -17.21 -25.65
N TYR A 279 42.11 -15.96 -25.34
CA TYR A 279 43.47 -15.46 -25.55
C TYR A 279 44.50 -16.19 -24.70
N ALA A 280 44.17 -16.56 -23.46
CA ALA A 280 45.02 -17.38 -22.61
C ALA A 280 45.29 -18.77 -23.22
N CYS A 281 44.27 -19.41 -23.80
CA CYS A 281 44.43 -20.69 -24.50
C CYS A 281 45.34 -20.57 -25.74
N PHE A 282 45.16 -19.51 -26.54
CA PHE A 282 46.06 -19.23 -27.66
C PHE A 282 47.50 -18.97 -27.21
N ALA A 283 47.70 -18.22 -26.12
CA ALA A 283 49.02 -17.97 -25.56
C ALA A 283 49.71 -19.27 -25.09
N ILE A 284 48.98 -20.17 -24.42
CA ILE A 284 49.49 -21.48 -24.00
C ILE A 284 49.85 -22.34 -25.22
N LEU A 285 49.02 -22.36 -26.26
CA LEU A 285 49.28 -23.14 -27.48
C LEU A 285 50.54 -22.65 -28.22
N ILE A 286 50.72 -21.33 -28.35
CA ILE A 286 51.94 -20.74 -28.93
C ILE A 286 53.17 -21.14 -28.11
N LEU A 287 53.08 -21.09 -26.77
CA LEU A 287 54.18 -21.48 -25.88
C LEU A 287 54.57 -22.95 -26.08
N LEU A 288 53.62 -23.86 -26.19
CA LEU A 288 53.88 -25.29 -26.45
C LEU A 288 54.58 -25.52 -27.80
N VAL A 289 54.17 -24.81 -28.85
CA VAL A 289 54.82 -24.89 -30.16
C VAL A 289 56.28 -24.45 -30.09
N VAL A 290 56.57 -23.36 -29.38
CA VAL A 290 57.95 -22.87 -29.16
C VAL A 290 58.80 -23.93 -28.43
N ILE A 291 58.25 -24.57 -27.40
CA ILE A 291 58.94 -25.66 -26.68
C ILE A 291 59.25 -26.83 -27.61
N ILE A 292 58.28 -27.26 -28.43
CA ILE A 292 58.47 -28.37 -29.38
C ILE A 292 59.58 -28.06 -30.38
N ILE A 293 59.59 -26.86 -30.96
CA ILE A 293 60.63 -26.43 -31.91
C ILE A 293 62.01 -26.42 -31.24
N ALA A 294 62.11 -25.92 -30.01
CA ALA A 294 63.35 -25.92 -29.25
C ALA A 294 63.86 -27.35 -29.00
N LEU A 295 62.99 -28.27 -28.61
CA LEU A 295 63.32 -29.68 -28.41
C LEU A 295 63.80 -30.35 -29.71
N PHE A 296 63.12 -30.09 -30.84
CA PHE A 296 63.56 -30.60 -32.14
C PHE A 296 64.92 -30.05 -32.58
N ALA A 297 65.20 -28.77 -32.33
CA ALA A 297 66.50 -28.18 -32.64
C ALA A 297 67.63 -28.85 -31.82
N VAL A 298 67.40 -29.09 -30.53
CA VAL A 298 68.35 -29.79 -29.65
C VAL A 298 68.54 -31.24 -30.08
N LEU A 299 67.48 -31.98 -30.39
CA LEU A 299 67.56 -33.36 -30.87
C LEU A 299 68.27 -33.48 -32.21
N LYS A 300 68.04 -32.53 -33.13
CA LYS A 300 68.75 -32.48 -34.42
C LYS A 300 70.24 -32.18 -34.23
N ALA A 301 70.58 -31.26 -33.33
CA ALA A 301 71.98 -30.97 -32.98
C ALA A 301 72.68 -32.18 -32.35
N SER A 302 71.98 -32.92 -31.47
CA SER A 302 72.50 -34.15 -30.86
C SER A 302 72.71 -35.27 -31.88
N LYS A 303 71.80 -35.46 -32.85
CA LYS A 303 71.97 -36.45 -33.93
C LYS A 303 73.03 -36.08 -34.97
N SER A 304 73.36 -34.79 -35.12
CA SER A 304 74.45 -34.34 -36.00
C SER A 304 75.83 -34.48 -35.35
N SER A 305 75.89 -34.77 -34.05
CA SER A 305 77.12 -34.90 -33.26
C SER A 305 77.52 -36.37 -33.02
N MET A 306 76.86 -37.31 -33.68
CA MET A 306 77.06 -38.77 -33.56
C MET A 306 77.26 -39.36 -34.94
#